data_AF-A0A0C2Z6D4-F1
#
_entry.id   AF-A0A0C2Z6D4-F1
#
_cell.length_a   1.000
_cell.length_b   1.000
_cell.length_c   1.000
_cell.angle_alpha   90.00
_cell.angle_beta   90.00
_cell.angle_gamma   90.00
#
_symmetry.space_group_name_H-M   'P 1'
#
loop_
_entity.id
_entity.type
_entity.pdbx_description
1 polymer ?
#
loop_
_entity_poly.entity_id
_entity_poly.type
_entity_poly.pdbx_seq_one_letter_code
_entity_poly.pdbx_strand_id
1 'polypeptide(L)'
;MQSSWTNSSARGRTAWQFCLLLKSRGVLAKPTHVNIVRFAPPLVISEEDLRKAVNVIAECLNDLDRLDDIPGEVESEKGHKDVLTN
;
A
#
# COMPACT_ATOMS: atom_id res chain seq x y z
N MET A 1 -23.52 -19.57 -5.16
CA MET A 1 -22.67 -19.22 -4.01
C MET A 1 -21.43 -18.54 -4.54
N GLN A 2 -21.40 -17.20 -4.58
CA GLN A 2 -20.20 -16.46 -5.00
C GLN A 2 -19.23 -16.49 -3.81
N SER A 3 -18.13 -17.21 -3.96
CA SER A 3 -17.00 -17.20 -3.05
C SER A 3 -16.46 -15.77 -2.97
N SER A 4 -16.80 -15.06 -1.90
CA SER A 4 -16.28 -13.74 -1.57
C SER A 4 -14.80 -13.86 -1.25
N TRP A 5 -13.94 -13.67 -2.24
CA TRP A 5 -12.53 -13.38 -2.04
C TRP A 5 -12.45 -12.10 -1.21
N THR A 6 -12.19 -12.22 0.09
CA THR A 6 -12.04 -11.06 0.99
C THR A 6 -10.73 -10.36 0.64
N ASN A 7 -10.79 -9.43 -0.32
CA ASN A 7 -9.69 -8.60 -0.77
C ASN A 7 -9.40 -7.48 0.25
N SER A 8 -9.24 -7.82 1.53
CA SER A 8 -9.15 -6.85 2.62
C SER A 8 -8.25 -7.36 3.74
N SER A 9 -7.47 -6.45 4.32
CA SER A 9 -6.64 -6.70 5.52
C SER A 9 -7.49 -7.08 6.74
N ALA A 10 -6.92 -7.83 7.67
CA ALA A 10 -7.62 -8.25 8.90
C ALA A 10 -7.93 -7.10 9.85
N ARG A 11 -7.11 -6.01 9.86
CA ARG A 11 -7.36 -4.81 10.68
C ARG A 11 -8.09 -3.69 9.94
N GLY A 12 -8.69 -3.97 8.78
CA GLY A 12 -9.43 -2.97 7.99
C GLY A 12 -8.56 -1.83 7.43
N ARG A 13 -7.26 -2.08 7.27
CA ARG A 13 -6.31 -1.20 6.62
C ARG A 13 -6.65 -0.93 5.16
N THR A 14 -6.39 0.28 4.70
CA THR A 14 -6.68 0.75 3.34
C THR A 14 -5.44 0.71 2.44
N ALA A 15 -5.63 0.79 1.12
CA ALA A 15 -4.52 0.96 0.17
C ALA A 15 -3.70 2.24 0.45
N TRP A 16 -4.34 3.28 1.02
CA TRP A 16 -3.66 4.50 1.46
C TRP A 16 -2.64 4.21 2.57
N GLN A 17 -3.06 3.51 3.62
CA GLN A 17 -2.17 3.11 4.73
C GLN A 17 -1.02 2.23 4.25
N PHE A 18 -1.28 1.34 3.30
CA PHE A 18 -0.21 0.56 2.67
C PHE A 18 0.79 1.45 1.88
N CYS A 19 0.31 2.46 1.14
CA CYS A 19 1.18 3.40 0.44
C CYS A 19 2.01 4.27 1.40
N LEU A 20 1.45 4.67 2.55
CA LEU A 20 2.21 5.38 3.59
C LEU A 20 3.32 4.50 4.17
N LEU A 21 3.03 3.22 4.42
CA LEU A 21 4.04 2.26 4.89
C LEU A 21 5.15 2.06 3.86
N LEU A 22 4.81 1.88 2.57
CA LEU A 22 5.78 1.82 1.48
C LEU A 22 6.66 3.08 1.42
N LYS A 23 6.04 4.27 1.52
CA LYS A 23 6.76 5.56 1.52
C LYS A 23 7.76 5.64 2.67
N SER A 24 7.38 5.18 3.87
CA SER A 24 8.27 5.15 5.03
C SER A 24 9.50 4.26 4.83
N ARG A 25 9.42 3.30 3.91
CA ARG A 25 10.51 2.38 3.52
C ARG A 25 11.15 2.72 2.17
N GLY A 26 10.89 3.91 1.64
CA GLY A 26 11.53 4.43 0.44
C GLY A 26 10.91 4.01 -0.89
N VAL A 27 9.73 3.37 -0.90
CA VAL A 27 9.01 3.02 -2.13
C VAL A 27 7.82 3.97 -2.31
N LEU A 28 7.83 4.73 -3.42
CA LEU A 28 6.73 5.62 -3.76
C LEU A 28 5.66 4.91 -4.56
N ALA A 29 4.44 4.97 -4.06
CA ALA A 29 3.25 4.47 -4.73
C ALA A 29 2.07 5.38 -4.41
N LYS A 30 1.02 5.27 -5.22
CA LYS A 30 -0.27 5.89 -4.94
C LYS A 30 -1.36 4.83 -4.95
N PRO A 31 -2.39 4.95 -4.09
CA PRO A 31 -3.58 4.16 -4.29
C PRO A 31 -4.27 4.58 -5.60
N THR A 32 -5.08 3.67 -6.11
CA THR A 32 -6.05 3.91 -7.16
C THR A 32 -7.26 3.04 -6.85
N HIS A 33 -8.46 3.59 -7.01
CA HIS A 33 -9.67 2.88 -6.61
C HIS A 33 -9.57 2.38 -5.16
N VAL A 34 -10.29 1.31 -4.83
CA VAL A 34 -10.44 0.87 -3.43
C VAL A 34 -9.16 0.21 -2.88
N ASN A 35 -8.65 -0.82 -3.56
CA ASN A 35 -7.56 -1.67 -3.05
C ASN A 35 -6.41 -1.89 -4.05
N ILE A 36 -6.24 -0.99 -5.03
CA ILE A 36 -5.19 -1.12 -6.05
C ILE A 36 -4.09 -0.11 -5.75
N VAL A 37 -2.84 -0.55 -5.88
CA VAL A 37 -1.64 0.27 -5.68
C VAL A 37 -0.94 0.43 -7.02
N ARG A 38 -0.68 1.68 -7.42
CA ARG A 38 0.11 2.01 -8.61
C ARG A 38 1.47 2.55 -8.17
N PHE A 39 2.51 1.78 -8.46
CA PHE A 39 3.88 2.26 -8.28
C PHE A 39 4.15 3.42 -9.23
N ALA A 40 4.94 4.40 -8.77
CA ALA A 40 5.43 5.49 -9.59
C ALA A 40 6.94 5.31 -9.88
N PRO A 41 7.36 4.24 -10.60
CA PRO A 41 8.76 4.14 -10.99
C PRO A 41 9.05 5.15 -12.12
N PRO A 42 10.28 5.70 -12.19
CA PRO A 42 10.77 6.28 -13.42
C PRO A 42 10.77 5.22 -14.54
N LEU A 43 10.61 5.64 -15.81
CA LEU A 43 10.57 4.76 -16.99
C LEU A 43 11.83 3.87 -17.16
N VAL A 44 12.88 4.12 -16.37
CA VAL A 44 14.13 3.35 -16.33
C VAL A 44 14.50 3.10 -14.86
N ILE A 45 14.63 1.84 -14.46
CA ILE A 45 15.03 1.39 -13.12
C ILE A 45 16.06 0.25 -13.25
N SER A 46 17.02 0.15 -12.32
CA SER A 46 17.98 -0.96 -12.30
C SER A 46 17.33 -2.25 -11.79
N GLU A 47 17.88 -3.42 -12.16
CA GLU A 47 17.40 -4.71 -11.62
C GLU A 47 17.56 -4.79 -10.10
N GLU A 48 18.65 -4.23 -9.57
CA GLU A 48 18.93 -4.22 -8.14
C GLU A 48 17.86 -3.42 -7.37
N ASP A 49 17.50 -2.23 -7.87
CA ASP A 49 16.48 -1.39 -7.24
C ASP A 49 15.08 -2.02 -7.37
N LEU A 50 14.80 -2.69 -8.48
CA LEU A 50 13.57 -3.46 -8.62
C LEU A 50 13.48 -4.58 -7.57
N ARG A 51 14.56 -5.34 -7.37
CA ARG A 51 14.61 -6.39 -6.34
C ARG A 51 14.46 -5.83 -4.93
N LYS A 52 15.10 -4.69 -4.63
CA LYS A 52 14.93 -3.98 -3.35
C LYS A 52 13.47 -3.56 -3.15
N ALA A 53 12.83 -2.97 -4.17
CA ALA A 53 11.42 -2.57 -4.08
C ALA A 53 10.49 -3.77 -3.84
N VAL A 54 10.71 -4.89 -4.52
CA VAL A 54 9.93 -6.13 -4.30
C VAL A 54 10.08 -6.65 -2.87
N ASN A 55 11.29 -6.64 -2.31
CA ASN A 55 11.52 -7.04 -0.92
C ASN A 55 10.77 -6.11 0.05
N VAL A 56 10.86 -4.80 -0.14
CA VAL A 56 10.14 -3.81 0.67
C VAL A 56 8.63 -4.03 0.60
N ILE A 57 8.07 -4.33 -0.58
CA ILE A 57 6.65 -4.64 -0.75
C ILE A 57 6.26 -5.87 0.08
N ALA A 58 7.06 -6.93 0.03
CA ALA A 58 6.80 -8.16 0.78
C ALA A 58 6.81 -7.91 2.30
N GLU A 59 7.80 -7.17 2.79
CA GLU A 59 7.89 -6.78 4.20
C GLU A 59 6.67 -5.92 4.62
N CYS A 60 6.27 -4.95 3.80
CA CYS A 60 5.10 -4.12 4.08
C CYS A 60 3.81 -4.95 4.18
N LEU A 61 3.62 -5.93 3.29
CA LEU A 61 2.43 -6.81 3.31
C LEU A 61 2.39 -7.66 4.58
N ASN A 62 3.55 -8.13 5.02
CA ASN A 62 3.70 -8.91 6.25
C ASN A 62 3.43 -8.07 7.51
N ASP A 63 3.77 -6.78 7.47
CA ASP A 63 3.71 -5.90 8.63
C ASP A 63 2.41 -5.09 8.72
N LEU A 64 1.69 -4.89 7.61
CA LEU A 64 0.51 -4.02 7.51
C LEU A 64 -0.53 -4.25 8.63
N ASP A 65 -0.81 -5.51 8.95
CA ASP A 65 -1.76 -5.89 10.01
C ASP A 65 -1.10 -6.12 11.37
N ARG A 66 0.24 -6.10 11.45
CA ARG A 66 1.00 -6.32 12.69
C ARG A 66 1.41 -5.04 13.39
N LEU A 67 1.45 -3.93 12.65
CA LEU A 67 1.70 -2.61 13.20
C LEU A 67 0.44 -2.05 13.87
N ASP A 68 0.63 -1.47 15.05
CA ASP A 68 -0.43 -0.73 15.75
C ASP A 68 -0.70 0.61 15.05
N ASP A 69 0.37 1.34 14.74
CA ASP A 69 0.31 2.62 14.04
C ASP A 69 1.02 2.56 12.68
N ILE A 70 0.45 3.24 11.68
CA ILE A 70 1.04 3.35 10.34
C ILE A 70 1.90 4.61 10.28
N PRO A 71 3.21 4.52 9.98
CA PRO A 71 4.07 5.68 9.89
C PRO A 71 3.57 6.68 8.84
N GLY A 72 3.45 7.96 9.23
CA GLY A 72 3.01 9.03 8.35
C GLY A 72 1.49 9.12 8.15
N GLU A 73 0.70 8.28 8.82
CA GLU A 73 -0.74 8.48 8.92
C GLU A 73 -1.03 9.65 9.86
N VAL A 74 -1.74 10.67 9.37
CA VAL A 74 -2.19 11.81 10.18
C VAL A 74 -3.70 11.69 10.43
N GLU A 75 -4.17 12.21 11.57
CA GLU A 75 -5.57 12.01 11.99
C GLU A 75 -6.58 12.58 10.97
N SER A 76 -6.21 13.67 10.27
CA SER A 76 -7.04 14.27 9.21
C SER A 76 -7.23 13.37 7.98
N GLU A 77 -6.40 12.34 7.81
CA GLU A 77 -6.39 11.43 6.65
C GLU A 77 -6.82 10.01 7.01
N LYS A 78 -7.20 9.78 8.28
CA LYS A 78 -7.62 8.48 8.79
C LYS A 78 -8.88 8.01 8.09
N GLY A 79 -8.82 6.83 7.48
CA GLY A 79 -9.92 6.28 6.71
C GLY A 79 -10.08 6.88 5.30
N HIS A 80 -9.07 7.59 4.79
CA HIS A 80 -9.05 8.04 3.39
C HIS A 80 -9.26 6.85 2.43
N LYS A 81 -10.27 6.98 1.58
CA LYS A 81 -10.56 6.06 0.48
C LYS A 81 -10.47 6.86 -0.80
N ASP A 82 -9.63 6.42 -1.73
CA ASP A 82 -9.50 7.07 -3.03
C ASP A 82 -10.74 6.71 -3.87
N VAL A 83 -11.74 7.59 -3.86
CA VAL A 83 -13.02 7.42 -4.58
C VAL A 83 -12.83 7.86 -6.04
N LEU A 84 -11.85 7.29 -6.73
CA LEU A 84 -11.76 7.43 -8.18
C LEU A 84 -12.73 6.43 -8.80
N THR A 85 -13.98 6.86 -8.99
CA THR A 85 -14.90 6.29 -9.98
C THR A 85 -14.39 6.70 -11.35
N ASN A 86 -13.97 5.73 -12.16
CA ASN A 86 -13.79 5.96 -13.58
C ASN A 86 -15.16 6.02 -14.26
#